data_AF-A0AAV5BXV6-F1
#
_entry.id   AF-A0AAV5BXV6-F1
#
_cell.length_a   1.000
_cell.length_b   1.000
_cell.length_c   1.000
_cell.angle_alpha   90.00
_cell.angle_beta   90.00
_cell.angle_gamma   90.00
#
_symmetry.space_group_name_H-M   'P 1'
#
loop_
_entity.id
_entity.type
_entity.pdbx_description
1 polymer ?
#
loop_
_entity_poly.entity_id
_entity_poly.type
_entity_poly.pdbx_seq_one_letter_code
_entity_poly.pdbx_strand_id
1 'polypeptide(L)'
;MDGAIQTVYPRKNWSSMVLYNCAHPKNVAALTPEAVSTQTGAFLHRFAWLDDHEIGELPFVWNFLVGHNRVDPDDPATRPKAIHYTCGGPWFERYKDCEFADLWIKEAEELRAEKEKLKLKEHGEDEEECNNKQNGNNN
;
A
#
# COMPACT_ATOMS: atom_id res chain seq x y z
N MET A 1 -5.83 20.21 -4.48
CA MET A 1 -4.49 20.83 -4.33
C MET A 1 -4.68 22.33 -4.21
N ASP A 2 -4.23 22.88 -3.09
CA ASP A 2 -4.65 24.18 -2.55
C ASP A 2 -3.92 25.37 -3.19
N GLY A 3 -4.07 25.55 -4.52
CA GLY A 3 -3.50 26.69 -5.26
C GLY A 3 -2.00 26.60 -5.59
N ALA A 4 -1.35 25.47 -5.29
CA ALA A 4 0.06 25.24 -5.63
C ALA A 4 0.26 25.06 -7.14
N ILE A 5 1.28 25.74 -7.70
CA ILE A 5 1.67 25.63 -9.11
C ILE A 5 1.97 24.15 -9.44
N GLN A 6 1.19 23.60 -10.36
CA GLN A 6 1.42 22.25 -10.87
C GLN A 6 2.51 22.31 -11.94
N THR A 7 3.67 21.75 -11.64
CA THR A 7 4.72 21.54 -12.63
C THR A 7 4.44 20.28 -13.44
N VAL A 8 4.87 20.26 -14.71
CA VAL A 8 4.82 19.04 -15.51
C VAL A 8 5.75 18.02 -14.87
N TYR A 9 5.17 16.90 -14.43
CA TYR A 9 5.89 15.82 -13.79
C TYR A 9 5.79 14.56 -14.67
N PRO A 10 6.80 14.29 -15.51
CA PRO A 10 6.85 13.07 -16.30
C PRO A 10 6.75 11.85 -15.39
N ARG A 11 5.98 10.84 -15.81
CA ARG A 11 5.74 9.60 -15.03
C ARG A 11 5.02 9.85 -13.69
N LYS A 12 4.13 10.85 -13.65
CA LYS A 12 3.27 11.11 -12.48
C LYS A 12 2.51 9.85 -12.07
N ASN A 13 2.59 9.52 -10.77
CA ASN A 13 1.95 8.36 -10.15
C ASN A 13 2.44 6.99 -10.65
N TRP A 14 3.54 6.90 -11.40
CA TRP A 14 4.04 5.58 -11.83
C TRP A 14 4.64 4.80 -10.67
N SER A 15 5.39 5.46 -9.79
CA SER A 15 6.02 4.81 -8.63
C SER A 15 5.04 4.54 -7.48
N SER A 16 3.75 4.79 -7.65
CA SER A 16 2.75 4.55 -6.60
C SER A 16 2.36 3.07 -6.48
N MET A 17 2.66 2.28 -7.52
CA MET A 17 2.61 0.83 -7.52
C MET A 17 3.57 0.31 -8.58
N VAL A 18 4.53 -0.52 -8.18
CA VAL A 18 5.54 -1.09 -9.07
C VAL A 18 5.71 -2.57 -8.77
N LEU A 19 5.73 -3.38 -9.82
CA LEU A 19 6.17 -4.77 -9.74
C LEU A 19 7.60 -4.86 -10.28
N TYR A 20 8.57 -5.07 -9.40
CA TYR A 20 9.97 -5.19 -9.78
C TYR A 20 10.31 -6.62 -10.20
N ASN A 21 10.85 -6.78 -11.41
CA ASN A 21 11.64 -7.97 -11.73
C ASN A 21 13.01 -7.83 -11.04
N CYS A 22 13.15 -8.44 -9.87
CA CYS A 22 14.37 -8.39 -9.05
C CYS A 22 15.57 -9.11 -9.69
N ALA A 23 15.35 -9.92 -10.73
CA ALA A 23 16.42 -10.59 -11.47
C ALA A 23 16.88 -9.80 -12.70
N HIS A 24 16.22 -8.70 -13.06
CA HIS A 24 16.60 -7.90 -14.23
C HIS A 24 17.99 -7.28 -14.03
N PRO A 25 18.96 -7.46 -14.95
CA PRO A 25 20.35 -7.02 -14.74
C PRO A 25 20.48 -5.54 -14.40
N LYS A 26 19.71 -4.66 -15.07
CA LYS A 26 19.73 -3.22 -14.77
C LYS A 26 19.13 -2.88 -13.40
N ASN A 27 18.13 -3.63 -12.92
CA ASN A 27 17.59 -3.42 -11.57
C ASN A 27 18.61 -3.85 -10.51
N VAL A 28 19.24 -5.01 -10.70
CA VAL A 28 20.30 -5.52 -9.81
C VAL A 28 21.48 -4.55 -9.73
N ALA A 29 21.89 -3.98 -10.86
CA ALA A 29 23.01 -3.06 -10.91
C ALA A 29 22.67 -1.66 -10.33
N ALA A 30 21.46 -1.15 -10.58
CA ALA A 30 21.09 0.23 -10.25
C ALA A 30 20.49 0.41 -8.85
N LEU A 31 19.78 -0.59 -8.31
CA LEU A 31 19.03 -0.47 -7.06
C LEU A 31 19.84 -0.97 -5.85
N THR A 32 21.03 -0.39 -5.65
CA THR A 32 21.86 -0.65 -4.47
C THR A 32 21.50 0.29 -3.31
N PRO A 33 21.79 -0.07 -2.04
CA PRO A 33 21.55 0.84 -0.91
C PRO A 33 22.24 2.20 -1.06
N GLU A 34 23.46 2.21 -1.61
CA GLU A 34 24.19 3.44 -1.90
C GLU A 34 23.48 4.29 -2.97
N ALA A 35 23.10 3.70 -4.09
CA ALA A 35 22.42 4.41 -5.18
C ALA A 35 21.06 4.97 -4.72
N VAL A 36 20.26 4.19 -3.99
CA VAL A 36 18.97 4.65 -3.45
C VAL A 36 19.15 5.81 -2.47
N SER A 37 20.26 5.83 -1.72
CA SER A 37 20.55 6.87 -0.72
C SER A 37 21.16 8.14 -1.31
N THR A 38 21.69 8.09 -2.52
CA THR A 38 22.47 9.19 -3.12
C THR A 38 21.84 9.78 -4.38
N GLN A 39 21.08 9.00 -5.14
CA GLN A 39 20.43 9.45 -6.36
C GLN A 39 19.25 10.39 -6.07
N THR A 40 18.92 11.23 -7.05
CA THR A 40 17.79 12.14 -6.93
C THR A 40 16.45 11.39 -6.93
N GLY A 41 15.44 11.94 -6.26
CA GLY A 41 14.08 11.43 -6.35
C GLY A 41 13.56 11.38 -7.79
N ALA A 42 13.94 12.35 -8.64
CA ALA A 42 13.58 12.33 -10.05
C ALA A 42 14.19 11.14 -10.80
N PHE A 43 15.44 10.76 -10.51
CA PHE A 43 16.07 9.57 -11.09
C PHE A 43 15.32 8.30 -10.66
N LEU A 44 15.01 8.18 -9.37
CA LEU A 44 14.36 7.02 -8.79
C LEU A 44 12.90 6.86 -9.26
N HIS A 45 12.08 7.90 -9.09
CA HIS A 45 10.65 7.87 -9.42
C HIS A 45 10.35 7.86 -10.92
N ARG A 46 11.33 8.23 -11.75
CA ARG A 46 11.19 8.18 -13.21
C ARG A 46 11.89 6.98 -13.82
N PHE A 47 12.39 6.02 -13.04
CA PHE A 47 13.06 4.81 -13.56
C PHE A 47 14.18 5.13 -14.56
N ALA A 48 14.97 6.17 -14.30
CA ALA A 48 15.92 6.71 -15.27
C ALA A 48 17.13 5.79 -15.56
N TRP A 49 17.24 4.66 -14.87
CA TRP A 49 18.23 3.60 -15.16
C TRP A 49 17.73 2.56 -16.18
N LEU A 50 16.45 2.60 -16.55
CA LEU A 50 15.84 1.72 -17.54
C LEU A 50 15.53 2.50 -18.82
N ASP A 51 15.59 1.79 -19.95
CA ASP A 51 15.04 2.26 -21.21
C ASP A 51 13.53 2.02 -21.23
N ASP A 52 12.77 2.86 -21.94
CA ASP A 52 11.29 2.80 -21.94
C ASP A 52 10.73 1.45 -22.39
N HIS A 53 11.41 0.75 -23.29
CA HIS A 53 11.00 -0.57 -23.77
C HIS A 53 11.21 -1.69 -22.73
N GLU A 54 11.96 -1.44 -21.66
CA GLU A 54 12.15 -2.36 -20.53
C GLU A 54 11.06 -2.16 -19.45
N ILE A 55 10.22 -1.14 -19.59
CA ILE A 55 9.16 -0.82 -18.63
C ILE A 55 7.82 -1.30 -19.20
N GLY A 56 7.28 -2.36 -18.61
CA GLY A 56 5.94 -2.84 -18.93
C GLY A 56 4.84 -2.00 -18.31
N GLU A 57 3.63 -2.10 -18.87
CA GLU A 57 2.42 -1.51 -18.29
C GLU A 57 1.66 -2.50 -17.40
N LEU A 58 0.96 -1.97 -16.40
CA LEU A 58 0.00 -2.70 -15.60
C LEU A 58 -1.40 -2.12 -15.85
N PRO A 59 -2.45 -2.97 -15.92
CA PRO A 59 -3.83 -2.47 -15.98
C PRO A 59 -4.12 -1.52 -14.82
N PHE A 60 -4.70 -0.35 -15.10
CA PHE A 60 -4.89 0.71 -14.09
C PHE A 60 -5.71 0.24 -12.88
N VAL A 61 -6.53 -0.80 -13.02
CA VAL A 61 -7.28 -1.40 -11.89
C VAL A 61 -6.39 -1.92 -10.76
N TRP A 62 -5.12 -2.22 -11.05
CA TRP A 62 -4.13 -2.58 -10.04
C TRP A 62 -3.45 -1.37 -9.40
N ASN A 63 -3.67 -0.16 -9.88
CA ASN A 63 -3.23 1.09 -9.26
C ASN A 63 -4.36 2.13 -9.42
N PHE A 64 -5.55 1.78 -8.96
CA PHE A 64 -6.76 2.58 -9.21
C PHE A 64 -6.72 3.84 -8.36
N LEU A 65 -6.45 4.97 -8.98
CA LEU A 65 -6.33 6.26 -8.32
C LEU A 65 -7.74 6.84 -8.08
N VAL A 66 -8.17 6.88 -6.82
CA VAL A 66 -9.46 7.45 -6.42
C VAL A 66 -9.56 8.92 -6.85
N GLY A 67 -10.70 9.30 -7.45
CA GLY A 67 -10.91 10.63 -8.00
C GLY A 67 -10.22 10.94 -9.34
N HIS A 68 -9.45 9.98 -9.89
CA HIS A 68 -8.83 10.11 -11.22
C HIS A 68 -9.33 9.03 -12.19
N ASN A 69 -9.37 7.78 -11.75
CA ASN A 69 -9.93 6.68 -12.53
C ASN A 69 -11.45 6.61 -12.34
N ARG A 70 -12.14 5.94 -13.26
CA ARG A 70 -13.58 5.68 -13.20
C ARG A 70 -13.85 4.21 -13.47
N VAL A 71 -14.84 3.66 -12.77
CA VAL A 71 -15.42 2.36 -13.10
C VAL A 71 -16.48 2.60 -14.18
N ASP A 72 -16.37 1.84 -15.27
CA ASP A 72 -17.44 1.70 -16.24
C ASP A 72 -18.40 0.63 -15.75
N PRO A 73 -19.69 0.94 -15.52
CA PRO A 73 -20.67 -0.05 -15.07
C PRO A 73 -20.91 -1.16 -16.09
N ASP A 74 -20.64 -0.91 -17.38
CA ASP A 74 -20.84 -1.88 -18.46
C ASP A 74 -19.58 -2.71 -18.75
N ASP A 75 -18.41 -2.34 -18.20
CA ASP A 75 -17.16 -3.09 -18.31
C ASP A 75 -16.59 -3.48 -16.94
N PRO A 76 -16.81 -4.73 -16.48
CA PRO A 76 -16.25 -5.25 -15.24
C PRO A 76 -14.72 -5.21 -15.16
N ALA A 77 -14.00 -5.14 -16.29
CA ALA A 77 -12.55 -5.07 -16.33
C ALA A 77 -12.01 -3.73 -15.79
N THR A 78 -12.86 -2.72 -15.63
CA THR A 78 -12.52 -1.41 -15.05
C THR A 78 -12.66 -1.34 -13.52
N ARG A 79 -13.22 -2.39 -12.89
CA ARG A 79 -13.40 -2.44 -11.43
C ARG A 79 -12.04 -2.53 -10.72
N PRO A 80 -11.79 -1.72 -9.67
CA PRO A 80 -10.52 -1.73 -8.97
C PRO A 80 -10.20 -3.09 -8.33
N LYS A 81 -8.94 -3.50 -8.47
CA LYS A 81 -8.32 -4.64 -7.77
C LYS A 81 -7.43 -4.17 -6.62
N ALA A 82 -6.83 -2.99 -6.75
CA ALA A 82 -6.13 -2.31 -5.68
C ALA A 82 -6.46 -0.81 -5.73
N ILE A 83 -6.91 -0.26 -4.60
CA ILE A 83 -7.40 1.10 -4.48
C ILE A 83 -6.28 1.98 -3.91
N HIS A 84 -5.98 3.07 -4.62
CA HIS A 84 -4.99 4.06 -4.22
C HIS A 84 -5.68 5.39 -3.91
N TYR A 85 -5.74 5.74 -2.62
CA TYR A 85 -6.27 7.02 -2.13
C TYR A 85 -5.27 8.17 -2.29
N THR A 86 -5.10 8.67 -3.52
CA THR A 86 -3.97 9.57 -3.86
C THR A 86 -4.04 10.95 -3.19
N CYS A 87 -5.24 11.42 -2.83
CA CYS A 87 -5.43 12.71 -2.16
C CYS A 87 -5.70 12.58 -0.66
N GLY A 88 -5.73 11.36 -0.11
CA GLY A 88 -6.23 11.06 1.23
C GLY A 88 -7.42 10.11 1.18
N GLY A 89 -7.51 9.24 2.20
CA GLY A 89 -8.57 8.25 2.33
C GLY A 89 -9.51 8.54 3.50
N PRO A 90 -10.46 7.64 3.78
CA PRO A 90 -11.58 7.89 4.70
C PRO A 90 -11.18 8.10 6.17
N TRP A 91 -9.92 7.86 6.53
CA TRP A 91 -9.38 8.18 7.85
C TRP A 91 -9.14 9.70 8.08
N PHE A 92 -9.26 10.52 7.04
CA PHE A 92 -9.21 11.99 7.16
C PHE A 92 -10.60 12.59 7.03
N GLU A 93 -10.93 13.57 7.88
CA GLU A 93 -12.24 14.26 7.89
C GLU A 93 -12.66 14.76 6.50
N ARG A 94 -11.73 15.40 5.78
CA ARG A 94 -11.97 15.96 4.44
C ARG A 94 -12.29 14.90 3.38
N TYR A 95 -11.97 13.63 3.63
CA TYR A 95 -12.02 12.54 2.65
C TYR A 95 -12.88 11.36 3.11
N LYS A 96 -13.71 11.53 4.15
CA LYS A 96 -14.58 10.47 4.68
C LYS A 96 -15.51 9.89 3.62
N ASP A 97 -16.04 10.73 2.73
CA ASP A 97 -17.02 10.35 1.71
C ASP A 97 -16.39 10.07 0.33
N CYS A 98 -15.12 9.66 0.28
CA CYS A 98 -14.45 9.31 -0.98
C CYS A 98 -14.93 7.96 -1.55
N GLU A 99 -14.71 7.73 -2.85
CA GLU A 99 -15.07 6.46 -3.49
C GLU A 99 -14.39 5.28 -2.78
N PHE A 100 -15.14 4.21 -2.57
CA PHE A 100 -14.71 2.98 -1.89
C PHE A 100 -14.36 3.13 -0.39
N ALA A 101 -14.71 4.26 0.22
CA ALA A 101 -14.48 4.51 1.65
C ALA A 101 -15.06 3.42 2.56
N ASP A 102 -16.25 2.92 2.21
CA ASP A 102 -16.95 1.84 2.89
C ASP A 102 -16.11 0.56 2.97
N LEU A 103 -15.43 0.19 1.88
CA LEU A 103 -14.55 -0.98 1.85
C LEU A 103 -13.39 -0.82 2.83
N TRP A 104 -12.74 0.35 2.84
CA TRP A 104 -11.61 0.57 3.75
C TRP A 104 -12.04 0.57 5.21
N ILE A 105 -13.16 1.22 5.54
CA ILE A 105 -13.69 1.29 6.90
C ILE A 105 -14.00 -0.12 7.41
N LYS A 106 -14.68 -0.92 6.59
CA LYS A 106 -14.99 -2.32 6.90
C LYS A 106 -13.73 -3.12 7.21
N GLU A 107 -12.74 -3.11 6.32
CA GLU A 107 -11.47 -3.83 6.53
C GLU A 107 -10.74 -3.36 7.79
N ALA A 108 -10.74 -2.04 8.06
CA ALA A 108 -10.12 -1.47 9.26
C ALA A 108 -10.82 -1.92 10.56
N GLU A 109 -12.15 -2.03 10.56
CA GLU A 109 -12.93 -2.54 11.69
C GLU A 109 -12.66 -4.03 11.92
N GLU A 110 -12.64 -4.84 10.85
CA GLU A 110 -12.35 -6.27 10.92
C GLU A 110 -10.95 -6.53 11.48
N LEU A 111 -9.92 -5.82 10.98
CA LEU A 111 -8.55 -5.92 11.49
C LEU A 111 -8.42 -5.50 12.96
N ARG A 112 -9.16 -4.48 13.41
CA ARG A 112 -9.18 -4.06 14.82
C ARG A 112 -9.80 -5.14 15.69
N ALA A 113 -10.94 -5.69 15.28
CA ALA A 113 -11.61 -6.76 16.00
C ALA A 113 -10.72 -8.02 16.10
N GLU A 114 -10.00 -8.37 15.04
CA GLU A 114 -9.04 -9.49 15.05
C GLU A 114 -7.88 -9.24 16.01
N LYS A 115 -7.29 -8.04 16.00
CA LYS A 115 -6.23 -7.68 16.95
C LYS A 115 -6.67 -7.78 18.40
N GLU A 116 -7.89 -7.32 18.73
CA GLU A 116 -8.40 -7.43 20.10
C GLU A 116 -8.62 -8.89 20.51
N LYS A 117 -9.07 -9.76 19.59
CA LYS A 117 -9.17 -11.21 19.85
C LYS A 117 -7.81 -11.85 20.10
N LEU A 118 -6.79 -11.47 19.32
CA LEU A 118 -5.43 -12.00 19.47
C LEU A 118 -4.82 -11.61 20.81
N LYS A 119 -4.94 -10.34 21.22
CA LYS A 119 -4.49 -9.86 22.54
C LYS A 119 -5.16 -10.63 23.69
N LEU A 120 -6.46 -10.89 23.57
CA LEU A 120 -7.20 -11.62 24.60
C LEU A 120 -6.74 -13.08 24.72
N LYS A 121 -6.35 -13.71 23.61
CA LYS A 121 -5.77 -15.06 23.60
C LYS A 121 -4.39 -15.08 24.26
N GLU A 122 -3.52 -14.14 23.91
CA GLU A 122 -2.18 -14.02 24.51
C GLU A 122 -2.26 -13.81 26.03
N HIS A 123 -3.14 -12.92 26.51
CA HIS A 123 -3.36 -12.73 27.95
C HIS A 123 -3.98 -13.95 28.63
N GLY A 124 -4.88 -14.68 27.96
CA GLY A 124 -5.48 -15.89 28.51
C GLY A 124 -4.48 -17.05 28.65
N GLU A 125 -3.58 -17.20 27.67
CA GLU A 125 -2.50 -18.21 27.70
C GLU A 125 -1.44 -17.89 28.77
N ASP A 126 -1.07 -16.63 28.94
CA ASP A 126 -0.15 -16.17 30.00
C ASP A 126 -0.70 -16.42 31.41
N GLU A 127 -2.01 -16.18 31.63
CA GLU A 127 -2.68 -16.45 32.91
C GLU A 127 -2.75 -17.95 33.21
N GLU A 128 -3.04 -18.78 32.20
CA GLU A 128 -3.12 -20.23 32.34
C GLU A 128 -1.73 -20.86 32.60
N GLU A 129 -0.68 -20.36 31.96
CA GLU A 129 0.71 -20.79 32.22
C GLU A 129 1.19 -20.38 33.63
N CYS A 130 0.85 -19.18 34.09
CA CYS A 130 1.19 -18.71 35.44
C CYS A 130 0.51 -19.56 36.53
N ASN A 131 -0.78 -19.88 36.35
CA ASN A 131 -1.54 -20.72 37.27
C ASN A 131 -1.03 -22.16 37.31
N ASN A 132 -0.63 -22.73 36.18
CA ASN A 132 -0.07 -24.08 36.11
C ASN A 132 1.33 -24.19 36.77
N LYS A 133 2.18 -23.16 36.64
CA LYS A 133 3.48 -23.11 37.35
C LYS A 133 3.34 -23.00 38.87
N GLN A 134 2.32 -22.29 39.35
CA GLN A 134 2.05 -22.16 40.80
C GLN A 134 1.51 -23.46 41.40
N ASN A 135 0.70 -24.22 40.66
CA ASN A 135 0.14 -25.49 41.12
C ASN A 135 1.12 -26.69 41.00
N GLY A 136 2.15 -26.60 40.15
CA GLY A 136 3.16 -27.65 39.95
C GLY A 136 4.25 -27.74 41.04
N ASN A 137 4.37 -26.76 41.94
CA ASN A 137 5.39 -26.70 42.99
C ASN A 137 4.91 -27.22 44.37
N ASN A 138 3.72 -27.81 44.47
CA ASN A 138 3.13 -28.29 45.73
C ASN A 138 3.16 -29.82 45.91
N ASN A 139 4.06 -30.54 45.23
CA ASN A 139 4.31 -31.98 45.45
C ASN A 139 5.77 -32.24 45.87
#